data_AF-A0A2P4P9P8-F1
#
_entry.id   AF-A0A2P4P9P8-F1
#
_cell.length_a   1.000
_cell.length_b   1.000
_cell.length_c   1.000
_cell.angle_alpha   90.00
_cell.angle_beta   90.00
_cell.angle_gamma   90.00
#
_symmetry.space_group_name_H-M   'P 1'
#
loop_
_entity.id
_entity.type
_entity.pdbx_description
1 polymer ?
#
loop_
_entity_poly.entity_id
_entity_poly.type
_entity_poly.pdbx_seq_one_letter_code
_entity_poly.pdbx_strand_id
1 'polypeptide(L)'
;MVFKKCNELYDFNDKLAKTQLFHLECLLNRNNSTELNNILTKINQISNIEDSELLILVRCKVYVELKMYHEAMLDLNLLYDKICYHYRMIRYYISYIYLLREYTDFWLYLNVNNNNNDLSEFGIVNEFSKYMYKILRVYFISNLVNLNSKLHQLQENDINNLSEKIISSKNEELYLNFPMLNFDRHYIIWKINVKEILNKDCFIKFIIYSKRYNDSELKHYEHVLKYEDVLKLKGLGWIEYQLSGDLYGEYVQPSIEINGSINMQIDYVRNEYRGEEITYIFNIGDLLPNFHKLCPNIPETFKDKYFSRKEMENLLELKDIINHL
;
A
#
# COMPACT_ATOMS: atom_id res chain seq x y z
N MET A 1 14.51 27.33 11.99
CA MET A 1 13.60 27.79 13.07
C MET A 1 12.40 26.85 13.28
N VAL A 2 11.86 26.22 12.23
CA VAL A 2 10.72 25.26 12.28
C VAL A 2 11.02 23.98 13.09
N PHE A 3 12.21 23.39 12.94
CA PHE A 3 12.60 22.19 13.69
C PHE A 3 12.63 22.41 15.21
N LYS A 4 12.98 23.63 15.65
CA LYS A 4 12.98 24.02 17.07
C LYS A 4 11.55 24.09 17.64
N LYS A 5 10.59 24.55 16.82
CA LYS A 5 9.16 24.55 17.17
C LYS A 5 8.56 23.13 17.23
N CYS A 6 8.97 22.20 16.36
CA CYS A 6 8.56 20.80 16.49
C CYS A 6 9.05 20.20 17.82
N ASN A 7 10.29 20.48 18.20
CA ASN A 7 10.82 20.08 19.52
C ASN A 7 10.08 20.74 20.70
N GLU A 8 9.48 21.91 20.53
CA GLU A 8 8.71 22.59 21.59
C GLU A 8 7.26 22.07 21.72
N LEU A 9 6.72 21.40 20.68
CA LEU A 9 5.32 20.97 20.61
C LEU A 9 5.07 19.53 21.07
N TYR A 10 6.10 18.67 21.08
CA TYR A 10 5.96 17.28 21.50
C TYR A 10 6.27 17.13 22.99
N ASP A 11 5.33 16.61 23.76
CA ASP A 11 5.66 16.02 25.07
C ASP A 11 6.54 14.80 24.81
N PHE A 12 7.84 14.94 25.05
CA PHE A 12 8.86 13.92 24.78
C PHE A 12 8.68 12.64 25.59
N ASN A 13 7.66 12.52 26.45
CA ASN A 13 7.31 11.26 27.07
C ASN A 13 6.49 10.34 26.15
N ASP A 14 5.99 10.83 25.02
CA ASP A 14 5.29 10.01 24.04
C ASP A 14 6.25 9.27 23.10
N LYS A 15 6.17 7.93 23.12
CA LYS A 15 6.94 7.02 22.26
C LYS A 15 6.66 7.26 20.78
N LEU A 16 5.43 7.67 20.44
CA LEU A 16 5.02 7.92 19.05
C LEU A 16 5.65 9.21 18.50
N ALA A 17 5.62 10.29 19.28
CA ALA A 17 6.27 11.56 18.94
C ALA A 17 7.78 11.40 18.67
N LYS A 18 8.49 10.67 19.54
CA LYS A 18 9.91 10.35 19.35
C LYS A 18 10.16 9.56 18.06
N THR A 19 9.30 8.58 17.77
CA THR A 19 9.42 7.76 16.56
C THR A 19 9.23 8.60 15.30
N GLN A 20 8.26 9.51 15.31
CA GLN A 20 8.03 10.45 14.22
C GLN A 20 9.21 11.40 14.01
N LEU A 21 9.83 11.88 15.09
CA LEU A 21 11.04 12.71 15.01
C LEU A 21 12.19 11.97 14.32
N PHE A 22 12.46 10.72 14.71
CA PHE A 22 13.48 9.92 14.04
C PHE A 22 13.19 9.75 12.54
N HIS A 23 11.93 9.46 12.17
CA HIS A 23 11.55 9.35 10.75
C HIS A 23 11.84 10.63 9.97
N LEU A 24 11.49 11.80 10.53
CA LEU A 24 11.77 13.09 9.91
C LEU A 24 13.27 13.36 9.82
N GLU A 25 14.05 13.05 10.86
CA GLU A 25 15.52 13.15 10.83
C GLU A 25 16.12 12.27 9.72
N CYS A 26 15.59 11.05 9.52
CA CYS A 26 16.03 10.16 8.45
C CYS A 26 15.73 10.74 7.07
N LEU A 27 14.52 11.28 6.86
CA LEU A 27 14.14 11.91 5.59
C LEU A 27 15.04 13.10 5.24
N LEU A 28 15.38 13.94 6.22
CA LEU A 28 16.25 15.10 6.03
C LEU A 28 17.70 14.72 5.73
N ASN A 29 18.18 13.60 6.27
CA ASN A 29 19.57 13.16 6.19
C ASN A 29 19.80 11.95 5.27
N ARG A 30 18.87 11.69 4.33
CA ARG A 30 18.86 10.52 3.46
C ARG A 30 20.20 10.23 2.78
N ASN A 31 20.94 11.28 2.40
CA ASN A 31 22.22 11.17 1.69
C ASN A 31 23.45 11.33 2.60
N ASN A 32 23.27 11.41 3.92
CA ASN A 32 24.35 11.61 4.88
C ASN A 32 24.50 10.37 5.76
N SER A 33 25.40 9.47 5.36
CA SER A 33 25.63 8.20 6.06
C SER A 33 26.12 8.40 7.51
N THR A 34 26.87 9.46 7.81
CA THR A 34 27.32 9.75 9.17
C THR A 34 26.13 10.10 10.07
N GLU A 35 25.22 10.95 9.60
CA GLU A 35 24.02 11.30 10.37
C GLU A 35 23.05 10.13 10.51
N LEU A 36 22.88 9.33 9.45
CA LEU A 36 22.07 8.10 9.53
C LEU A 36 22.64 7.11 10.55
N ASN A 37 23.97 6.95 10.65
CA ASN A 37 24.61 6.13 11.67
C ASN A 37 24.41 6.69 13.10
N ASN A 38 24.44 8.02 13.26
CA ASN A 38 24.13 8.67 14.54
C ASN A 38 22.68 8.39 14.96
N ILE A 39 21.73 8.54 14.02
CA ILE A 39 20.31 8.23 14.24
C ILE A 39 20.14 6.76 14.61
N LEU A 40 20.77 5.86 13.86
CA LEU A 40 20.73 4.41 14.12
C LEU A 40 21.25 4.07 15.52
N THR A 41 22.35 4.70 15.95
CA THR A 41 22.92 4.50 17.29
C THR A 41 21.93 4.93 18.39
N LYS A 42 21.28 6.09 18.22
CA LYS A 42 20.23 6.57 19.15
C LYS A 42 19.06 5.60 19.20
N ILE A 43 18.59 5.11 18.05
CA ILE A 43 17.47 4.17 17.96
C ILE A 43 17.83 2.85 18.68
N ASN A 44 19.03 2.31 18.47
CA ASN A 44 19.47 1.05 19.08
C ASN A 44 19.71 1.14 20.60
N GLN A 45 19.86 2.34 21.16
CA GLN A 45 19.93 2.55 22.61
C GLN A 45 18.55 2.51 23.29
N ILE A 46 17.45 2.56 22.52
CA ILE A 46 16.10 2.50 23.07
C ILE A 46 15.80 1.06 23.51
N SER A 47 15.64 0.87 24.81
CA SER A 47 15.17 -0.40 25.38
C SER A 47 13.79 -0.76 24.82
N ASN A 48 13.54 -2.05 24.59
CA ASN A 48 12.25 -2.56 24.13
C ASN A 48 11.79 -1.96 22.79
N ILE A 49 12.75 -1.74 21.87
CA ILE A 49 12.45 -1.33 20.49
C ILE A 49 11.49 -2.30 19.81
N GLU A 50 11.58 -3.59 20.16
CA GLU A 50 10.71 -4.63 19.67
C GLU A 50 9.23 -4.34 19.98
N ASP A 51 8.91 -3.61 21.06
CA ASP A 51 7.54 -3.24 21.41
C ASP A 51 6.98 -2.07 20.57
N SER A 52 7.62 -1.70 19.47
CA SER A 52 7.28 -0.53 18.66
C SER A 52 7.39 -0.77 17.17
N GLU A 53 6.28 -1.15 16.54
CA GLU A 53 6.22 -1.36 15.08
C GLU A 53 6.76 -0.17 14.29
N LEU A 54 6.35 1.05 14.64
CA LEU A 54 6.80 2.25 13.93
C LEU A 54 8.30 2.51 14.10
N LEU A 55 8.88 2.18 15.26
CA LEU A 55 10.30 2.39 15.49
C LEU A 55 11.13 1.33 14.77
N ILE A 56 10.65 0.08 14.71
CA ILE A 56 11.25 -0.97 13.90
C ILE A 56 11.21 -0.58 12.43
N LEU A 57 10.11 0.01 11.94
CA LEU A 57 10.03 0.48 10.55
C LEU A 57 11.03 1.59 10.24
N VAL A 58 11.16 2.59 11.13
CA VAL A 58 12.14 3.65 10.95
C VAL A 58 13.56 3.08 10.96
N ARG A 59 13.87 2.14 11.87
CA ARG A 59 15.17 1.48 11.92
C ARG A 59 15.45 0.67 10.65
N CYS A 60 14.47 -0.12 10.18
CA CYS A 60 14.54 -0.84 8.92
C CYS A 60 14.87 0.10 7.77
N LYS A 61 14.16 1.23 7.65
CA LYS A 61 14.42 2.23 6.61
C LYS A 61 15.85 2.78 6.68
N VAL A 62 16.36 3.08 7.88
CA VAL A 62 17.75 3.53 8.06
C VAL A 62 18.74 2.45 7.62
N TYR A 63 18.52 1.19 7.97
CA TYR A 63 19.36 0.09 7.49
C TYR A 63 19.36 -0.03 5.97
N VAL A 64 18.20 0.13 5.32
CA VAL A 64 18.10 0.12 3.85
C VAL A 64 18.91 1.26 3.24
N GLU A 65 18.79 2.49 3.76
CA GLU A 65 19.57 3.64 3.30
C GLU A 65 21.08 3.45 3.47
N LEU A 66 21.49 2.80 4.57
CA LEU A 66 22.89 2.44 4.85
C LEU A 66 23.36 1.19 4.10
N LYS A 67 22.51 0.57 3.27
CA LYS A 67 22.76 -0.70 2.55
C LYS A 67 23.07 -1.89 3.47
N MET A 68 22.62 -1.85 4.71
CA MET A 68 22.68 -2.92 5.70
C MET A 68 21.48 -3.87 5.51
N TYR A 69 21.43 -4.54 4.35
CA TYR A 69 20.22 -5.24 3.91
C TYR A 69 19.87 -6.47 4.74
N HIS A 70 20.87 -7.12 5.36
CA HIS A 70 20.61 -8.26 6.24
C HIS A 70 19.85 -7.81 7.50
N GLU A 71 20.31 -6.74 8.13
CA GLU A 71 19.71 -6.13 9.31
C GLU A 71 18.32 -5.57 8.97
N ALA A 72 18.18 -4.90 7.82
CA ALA A 72 16.88 -4.45 7.32
C ALA A 72 15.90 -5.61 7.12
N MET A 73 16.37 -6.74 6.57
CA MET A 73 15.55 -7.95 6.39
C MET A 73 15.08 -8.52 7.74
N LEU A 74 15.94 -8.53 8.76
CA LEU A 74 15.57 -8.99 10.10
C LEU A 74 14.48 -8.11 10.72
N ASP A 75 14.61 -6.78 10.62
CA ASP A 75 13.59 -5.85 11.09
C ASP A 75 12.27 -5.98 10.31
N LEU A 76 12.36 -6.19 8.99
CA LEU A 76 11.20 -6.41 8.14
C LEU A 76 10.44 -7.69 8.52
N ASN A 77 11.17 -8.79 8.77
CA ASN A 77 10.57 -10.05 9.22
C ASN A 77 9.94 -9.89 10.61
N LEU A 78 10.61 -9.19 11.53
CA LEU A 78 10.05 -8.90 12.85
C LEU A 78 8.75 -8.09 12.77
N LEU A 79 8.68 -7.10 11.87
CA LEU A 79 7.46 -6.34 11.58
C LEU A 79 6.35 -7.23 11.05
N TYR A 80 6.69 -8.08 10.07
CA TYR A 80 5.74 -9.03 9.49
C TYR A 80 5.18 -9.94 10.56
N ASP A 81 6.03 -10.57 11.37
CA ASP A 81 5.61 -11.48 12.42
C ASP A 81 4.71 -10.78 13.44
N LYS A 82 5.07 -9.58 13.90
CA LYS A 82 4.25 -8.84 14.88
C LYS A 82 2.87 -8.46 14.35
N ILE A 83 2.80 -7.97 13.12
CA ILE A 83 1.56 -7.42 12.55
C ILE A 83 0.68 -8.56 12.02
N CYS A 84 1.27 -9.52 11.33
CA CYS A 84 0.55 -10.60 10.67
C CYS A 84 0.17 -11.74 11.62
N TYR A 85 0.73 -11.82 12.83
CA TYR A 85 0.29 -12.78 13.86
C TYR A 85 -1.22 -12.69 14.15
N HIS A 86 -1.82 -11.51 14.00
CA HIS A 86 -3.24 -11.31 14.24
C HIS A 86 -4.14 -11.34 12.99
N TYR A 87 -3.64 -11.75 11.81
CA TYR A 87 -4.30 -11.94 10.50
C TYR A 87 -5.21 -10.81 9.94
N ARG A 88 -5.61 -9.84 10.75
CA ARG A 88 -6.53 -8.73 10.43
C ARG A 88 -5.80 -7.41 10.19
N MET A 89 -4.46 -7.42 10.27
CA MET A 89 -3.62 -6.23 10.24
C MET A 89 -2.68 -6.18 9.03
N ILE A 90 -2.85 -7.07 8.04
CA ILE A 90 -1.99 -7.11 6.83
C ILE A 90 -1.99 -5.76 6.09
N ARG A 91 -3.10 -5.02 6.15
CA ARG A 91 -3.23 -3.65 5.64
C ARG A 91 -2.20 -2.69 6.23
N TYR A 92 -1.96 -2.75 7.54
CA TYR A 92 -0.95 -1.90 8.20
C TYR A 92 0.45 -2.25 7.71
N TYR A 93 0.74 -3.54 7.55
CA TYR A 93 2.00 -3.97 6.99
C TYR A 93 2.17 -3.48 5.55
N ILE A 94 1.14 -3.60 4.70
CA ILE A 94 1.16 -3.05 3.33
C ILE A 94 1.48 -1.54 3.35
N SER A 95 0.89 -0.77 4.27
CA SER A 95 1.20 0.66 4.42
C SER A 95 2.64 0.93 4.88
N TYR A 96 3.25 0.06 5.68
CA TYR A 96 4.66 0.17 6.06
C TYR A 96 5.58 -0.17 4.88
N ILE A 97 5.26 -1.24 4.15
CA ILE A 97 5.99 -1.68 2.96
C ILE A 97 5.98 -0.60 1.86
N TYR A 98 4.89 0.16 1.73
CA TYR A 98 4.79 1.30 0.80
C TYR A 98 5.93 2.31 0.95
N LEU A 99 6.41 2.55 2.18
CA LEU A 99 7.50 3.50 2.46
C LEU A 99 8.87 2.97 2.01
N LEU A 100 8.97 1.68 1.71
CA LEU A 100 10.19 1.03 1.28
C LEU A 100 10.17 0.68 -0.23
N ARG A 101 9.08 0.98 -0.95
CA ARG A 101 8.89 0.53 -2.35
C ARG A 101 9.99 0.98 -3.31
N GLU A 102 10.54 2.17 -3.09
CA GLU A 102 11.53 2.79 -3.99
C GLU A 102 12.93 2.16 -3.90
N TYR A 103 13.22 1.37 -2.86
CA TYR A 103 14.52 0.74 -2.66
C TYR A 103 14.64 -0.57 -3.44
N THR A 104 14.75 -0.47 -4.76
CA THR A 104 14.82 -1.62 -5.68
C THR A 104 15.93 -2.62 -5.32
N ASP A 105 17.09 -2.13 -4.88
CA ASP A 105 18.23 -2.97 -4.50
C ASP A 105 17.94 -3.83 -3.28
N PHE A 106 17.17 -3.29 -2.32
CA PHE A 106 16.74 -4.04 -1.14
C PHE A 106 15.75 -5.15 -1.50
N TRP A 107 14.79 -4.87 -2.37
CA TRP A 107 13.85 -5.89 -2.85
C TRP A 107 14.54 -6.99 -3.64
N LEU A 108 15.54 -6.64 -4.44
CA LEU A 108 16.39 -7.62 -5.13
C LEU A 108 17.11 -8.53 -4.12
N TYR A 109 17.71 -7.95 -3.07
CA TYR A 109 18.36 -8.71 -2.01
C TYR A 109 17.39 -9.72 -1.35
N LEU A 110 16.17 -9.28 -1.03
CA LEU A 110 15.16 -10.14 -0.39
C LEU A 110 14.73 -11.30 -1.28
N ASN A 111 14.57 -11.10 -2.59
CA ASN A 111 14.10 -12.16 -3.48
C ASN A 111 15.19 -13.19 -3.81
N VAL A 112 16.45 -12.79 -3.89
CA VAL A 112 17.59 -13.73 -4.04
C VAL A 112 17.58 -14.76 -2.91
N ASN A 113 17.19 -14.36 -1.69
CA ASN A 113 17.15 -15.25 -0.53
C ASN A 113 15.86 -16.09 -0.43
N ASN A 114 14.80 -15.80 -1.19
CA ASN A 114 13.44 -16.35 -1.00
C ASN A 114 12.97 -17.31 -2.12
N ASN A 115 13.87 -18.06 -2.75
CA ASN A 115 13.59 -18.95 -3.89
C ASN A 115 12.96 -18.22 -5.09
N ASN A 116 13.79 -17.92 -6.09
CA ASN A 116 13.42 -17.24 -7.34
C ASN A 116 12.57 -18.13 -8.27
N ASN A 117 11.32 -18.37 -7.91
CA ASN A 117 10.32 -18.82 -8.90
C ASN A 117 10.10 -17.68 -9.90
N ASP A 118 10.20 -17.99 -11.19
CA ASP A 118 9.81 -17.07 -12.26
C ASP A 118 8.30 -16.82 -12.17
N LEU A 119 7.91 -15.54 -12.14
CA LEU A 119 6.53 -15.08 -12.09
C LEU A 119 6.17 -14.27 -13.35
N SER A 120 7.00 -14.35 -14.39
CA SER A 120 6.77 -13.72 -15.69
C SER A 120 5.47 -14.19 -16.35
N GLU A 121 5.07 -15.44 -16.12
CA GLU A 121 3.76 -15.99 -16.54
C GLU A 121 2.57 -15.21 -15.96
N PHE A 122 2.76 -14.56 -14.80
CA PHE A 122 1.77 -13.69 -14.18
C PHE A 122 1.98 -12.20 -14.52
N GLY A 123 2.94 -11.88 -15.41
CA GLY A 123 3.33 -10.51 -15.73
C GLY A 123 4.11 -9.82 -14.61
N ILE A 124 4.56 -10.55 -13.59
CA ILE A 124 5.28 -9.99 -12.45
C ILE A 124 6.78 -9.98 -12.76
N VAL A 125 7.32 -8.79 -13.03
CA VAL A 125 8.72 -8.63 -13.46
C VAL A 125 9.60 -7.98 -12.40
N ASN A 126 9.09 -7.02 -11.63
CA ASN A 126 9.90 -6.28 -10.66
C ASN A 126 9.92 -6.98 -9.28
N GLU A 127 11.02 -6.77 -8.56
CA GLU A 127 11.29 -7.48 -7.30
C GLU A 127 10.30 -7.13 -6.18
N PHE A 128 9.83 -5.88 -6.13
CA PHE A 128 8.82 -5.45 -5.18
C PHE A 128 7.49 -6.20 -5.40
N SER A 129 6.98 -6.23 -6.63
CA SER A 129 5.77 -6.98 -7.01
C SER A 129 5.90 -8.47 -6.71
N LYS A 130 7.08 -9.07 -6.89
CA LYS A 130 7.34 -10.47 -6.50
C LYS A 130 7.15 -10.66 -4.99
N TYR A 131 7.72 -9.77 -4.16
CA TYR A 131 7.55 -9.81 -2.71
C TYR A 131 6.07 -9.65 -2.32
N MET A 132 5.40 -8.64 -2.87
CA MET A 132 3.98 -8.35 -2.62
C MET A 132 3.08 -9.54 -2.95
N TYR A 133 3.34 -10.25 -4.05
CA TYR A 133 2.58 -11.43 -4.43
C TYR A 133 2.91 -12.67 -3.58
N LYS A 134 4.21 -12.97 -3.38
CA LYS A 134 4.65 -14.18 -2.68
C LYS A 134 4.38 -14.14 -1.17
N ILE A 135 4.57 -12.98 -0.54
CA ILE A 135 4.45 -12.84 0.92
C ILE A 135 3.08 -12.32 1.31
N LEU A 136 2.56 -11.30 0.59
CA LEU A 136 1.34 -10.60 0.98
C LEU A 136 0.10 -10.97 0.16
N ARG A 137 0.24 -11.84 -0.85
CA ARG A 137 -0.85 -12.23 -1.75
C ARG A 137 -1.52 -11.02 -2.40
N VAL A 138 -0.74 -9.99 -2.71
CA VAL A 138 -1.16 -8.78 -3.42
C VAL A 138 -0.69 -8.88 -4.87
N TYR A 139 -1.63 -8.78 -5.81
CA TYR A 139 -1.36 -8.73 -7.25
C TYR A 139 -1.70 -7.35 -7.80
N PHE A 140 -0.69 -6.62 -8.26
CA PHE A 140 -0.89 -5.30 -8.88
C PHE A 140 -1.49 -5.41 -10.27
N ILE A 141 -2.47 -4.54 -10.56
CA ILE A 141 -3.10 -4.49 -11.87
C ILE A 141 -2.11 -4.11 -12.96
N SER A 142 -1.12 -3.26 -12.63
CA SER A 142 -0.07 -2.87 -13.57
C SER A 142 0.74 -4.05 -14.13
N ASN A 143 0.75 -5.20 -13.45
CA ASN A 143 1.37 -6.42 -13.99
C ASN A 143 0.62 -6.98 -15.20
N LEU A 144 -0.70 -6.76 -15.32
CA LEU A 144 -1.48 -7.20 -16.49
C LEU A 144 -1.03 -6.53 -17.78
N VAL A 145 -0.46 -5.33 -17.69
CA VAL A 145 0.08 -4.62 -18.85
C VAL A 145 1.24 -5.38 -19.50
N ASN A 146 2.02 -6.11 -18.69
CA ASN A 146 3.10 -6.98 -19.19
C ASN A 146 2.56 -8.21 -19.92
N LEU A 147 1.32 -8.62 -19.65
CA LEU A 147 0.64 -9.73 -20.33
C LEU A 147 -0.17 -9.28 -21.55
N ASN A 148 -0.69 -8.05 -21.53
CA ASN A 148 -1.50 -7.48 -22.59
C ASN A 148 -1.14 -6.01 -22.82
N SER A 149 -0.30 -5.76 -23.83
CA SER A 149 0.19 -4.43 -24.17
C SER A 149 -0.91 -3.43 -24.55
N LYS A 150 -2.11 -3.89 -24.92
CA LYS A 150 -3.26 -2.98 -25.18
C LYS A 150 -3.66 -2.20 -23.94
N LEU A 151 -3.44 -2.75 -22.74
CA LEU A 151 -3.75 -2.09 -21.48
C LEU A 151 -2.86 -0.87 -21.19
N HIS A 152 -1.76 -0.67 -21.92
CA HIS A 152 -0.93 0.53 -21.79
C HIS A 152 -1.72 1.83 -22.00
N GLN A 153 -2.74 1.82 -22.85
CA GLN A 153 -3.56 3.01 -23.14
C GLN A 153 -4.43 3.42 -21.94
N LEU A 154 -4.72 2.47 -21.06
CA LEU A 154 -5.57 2.64 -19.86
C LEU A 154 -4.74 2.81 -18.59
N GLN A 155 -3.41 2.67 -18.69
CA GLN A 155 -2.50 2.85 -17.57
C GLN A 155 -2.30 4.35 -17.26
N GLU A 156 -2.39 4.68 -15.98
CA GLU A 156 -2.12 6.02 -15.45
C GLU A 156 -1.05 5.93 -14.37
N ASN A 157 -0.16 6.92 -14.31
CA ASN A 157 0.77 7.05 -13.21
C ASN A 157 0.06 7.70 -12.02
N ASP A 158 0.16 7.10 -10.84
CA ASP A 158 -0.30 7.67 -9.59
C ASP A 158 0.72 7.37 -8.49
N ILE A 159 1.57 8.36 -8.22
CA ILE A 159 2.70 8.29 -7.28
C ILE A 159 2.24 7.94 -5.86
N ASN A 160 0.97 8.24 -5.52
CA ASN A 160 0.43 7.98 -4.19
C ASN A 160 -0.07 6.53 -4.04
N ASN A 161 -0.07 5.73 -5.12
CA ASN A 161 -0.46 4.32 -5.08
C ASN A 161 0.72 3.37 -4.96
N LEU A 162 0.43 2.18 -4.44
CA LEU A 162 1.43 1.20 -4.06
C LEU A 162 2.26 0.68 -5.23
N SER A 163 1.64 0.57 -6.41
CA SER A 163 2.26 0.14 -7.65
C SER A 163 2.80 1.28 -8.52
N GLU A 164 2.56 2.54 -8.12
CA GLU A 164 2.76 3.78 -8.90
C GLU A 164 2.00 3.86 -10.23
N LYS A 165 1.33 2.76 -10.62
CA LYS A 165 0.67 2.58 -11.91
C LYS A 165 -0.65 1.87 -11.71
N ILE A 166 -1.72 2.54 -12.07
CA ILE A 166 -3.08 2.01 -11.98
C ILE A 166 -3.66 1.77 -13.38
N ILE A 167 -4.80 1.08 -13.46
CA ILE A 167 -5.64 1.07 -14.65
C ILE A 167 -6.88 1.91 -14.40
N SER A 168 -7.22 2.73 -15.38
CA SER A 168 -8.38 3.62 -15.39
C SER A 168 -9.26 3.26 -16.57
N SER A 169 -10.56 3.07 -16.34
CA SER A 169 -11.53 2.80 -17.42
C SER A 169 -11.78 4.02 -18.30
N LYS A 170 -11.47 5.25 -17.85
CA LYS A 170 -11.64 6.50 -18.61
C LYS A 170 -13.05 6.69 -19.20
N ASN A 171 -14.09 6.22 -18.51
CA ASN A 171 -15.49 6.21 -18.97
C ASN A 171 -15.78 5.28 -20.16
N GLU A 172 -14.85 4.41 -20.52
CA GLU A 172 -15.02 3.36 -21.52
C GLU A 172 -15.39 2.03 -20.87
N GLU A 173 -15.91 1.11 -21.67
CA GLU A 173 -16.09 -0.27 -21.25
C GLU A 173 -14.72 -0.91 -21.01
N LEU A 174 -14.56 -1.56 -19.87
CA LEU A 174 -13.31 -2.21 -19.50
C LEU A 174 -13.58 -3.65 -19.05
N TYR A 175 -12.86 -4.59 -19.66
CA TYR A 175 -12.79 -5.96 -19.20
C TYR A 175 -11.34 -6.33 -18.87
N LEU A 176 -11.09 -6.68 -17.62
CA LEU A 176 -9.80 -7.18 -17.15
C LEU A 176 -9.93 -8.64 -16.73
N ASN A 177 -9.14 -9.50 -17.38
CA ASN A 177 -9.01 -10.91 -17.02
C ASN A 177 -7.59 -11.16 -16.48
N PHE A 178 -7.52 -11.77 -15.30
CA PHE A 178 -6.25 -12.03 -14.62
C PHE A 178 -5.77 -13.44 -14.93
N PRO A 179 -4.48 -13.73 -14.73
CA PRO A 179 -4.01 -15.11 -14.71
C PRO A 179 -4.56 -15.84 -13.47
N MET A 180 -4.43 -17.16 -13.44
CA MET A 180 -4.83 -17.99 -12.30
C MET A 180 -3.85 -17.78 -11.12
N LEU A 181 -4.25 -17.00 -10.12
CA LEU A 181 -3.42 -16.60 -8.98
C LEU A 181 -3.46 -17.65 -7.87
N ASN A 182 -2.33 -17.89 -7.21
CA ASN A 182 -2.28 -18.73 -6.00
C ASN A 182 -2.68 -17.89 -4.78
N PHE A 183 -3.98 -17.80 -4.57
CA PHE A 183 -4.63 -17.08 -3.48
C PHE A 183 -5.34 -18.09 -2.59
N ASP A 184 -4.56 -18.82 -1.80
CA ASP A 184 -5.09 -19.70 -0.78
C ASP A 184 -5.91 -18.88 0.25
N ARG A 185 -7.25 -19.04 0.27
CA ARG A 185 -8.27 -18.57 1.26
C ARG A 185 -9.30 -17.50 0.79
N HIS A 186 -10.14 -17.05 1.72
CA HIS A 186 -11.59 -16.91 1.56
C HIS A 186 -12.12 -15.67 0.84
N TYR A 187 -11.49 -14.50 0.95
CA TYR A 187 -12.07 -13.26 0.40
C TYR A 187 -11.14 -12.55 -0.56
N ILE A 188 -11.67 -12.21 -1.74
CA ILE A 188 -10.99 -11.37 -2.71
C ILE A 188 -11.35 -9.90 -2.47
N ILE A 189 -10.31 -9.09 -2.33
CA ILE A 189 -10.39 -7.66 -2.06
C ILE A 189 -9.81 -6.91 -3.25
N TRP A 190 -10.57 -5.94 -3.74
CA TRP A 190 -10.16 -5.06 -4.83
C TRP A 190 -9.89 -3.66 -4.29
N LYS A 191 -8.71 -3.11 -4.56
CA LYS A 191 -8.44 -1.69 -4.31
C LYS A 191 -8.93 -0.87 -5.50
N ILE A 192 -10.03 -0.15 -5.29
CA ILE A 192 -10.77 0.57 -6.34
C ILE A 192 -11.05 2.03 -5.95
N ASN A 193 -11.27 2.87 -6.95
CA ASN A 193 -11.73 4.25 -6.77
C ASN A 193 -12.72 4.60 -7.88
N VAL A 194 -13.97 4.89 -7.52
CA VAL A 194 -15.00 5.34 -8.46
C VAL A 194 -15.04 6.87 -8.44
N LYS A 195 -14.45 7.49 -9.45
CA LYS A 195 -14.37 8.96 -9.58
C LYS A 195 -15.67 9.55 -10.07
N GLU A 196 -16.21 8.98 -11.13
CA GLU A 196 -17.36 9.53 -11.84
C GLU A 196 -18.23 8.44 -12.42
N ILE A 197 -19.52 8.75 -12.55
CA ILE A 197 -20.55 7.92 -13.18
C ILE A 197 -21.33 8.86 -14.09
N LEU A 198 -21.32 8.60 -15.40
CA LEU A 198 -21.95 9.48 -16.40
C LEU A 198 -23.34 8.98 -16.83
N ASN A 199 -23.62 7.69 -16.67
CA ASN A 199 -24.89 7.08 -17.06
C ASN A 199 -25.51 6.27 -15.92
N LYS A 200 -26.85 6.22 -15.87
CA LYS A 200 -27.59 5.35 -14.95
C LYS A 200 -27.62 3.90 -15.38
N ASP A 201 -27.44 3.63 -16.67
CA ASP A 201 -27.29 2.27 -17.18
C ASP A 201 -25.82 1.84 -17.05
N CYS A 202 -25.37 1.66 -15.81
CA CYS A 202 -24.00 1.28 -15.49
C CYS A 202 -23.92 0.12 -14.52
N PHE A 203 -22.85 -0.67 -14.64
CA PHE A 203 -22.56 -1.74 -13.71
C PHE A 203 -21.06 -2.01 -13.57
N ILE A 204 -20.70 -2.58 -12.42
CA ILE A 204 -19.40 -3.20 -12.19
C ILE A 204 -19.68 -4.67 -11.87
N LYS A 205 -19.18 -5.58 -12.71
CA LYS A 205 -19.33 -7.02 -12.53
C LYS A 205 -17.98 -7.62 -12.20
N PHE A 206 -17.90 -8.23 -11.02
CA PHE A 206 -16.76 -9.03 -10.60
C PHE A 206 -17.04 -10.49 -10.89
N ILE A 207 -16.07 -11.17 -11.47
CA ILE A 207 -16.14 -12.59 -11.84
C ILE A 207 -14.96 -13.28 -11.20
N ILE A 208 -15.19 -14.41 -10.54
CA ILE A 208 -14.15 -15.19 -9.92
C ILE A 208 -14.32 -16.65 -10.32
N TYR A 209 -13.30 -17.19 -10.99
CA TYR A 209 -13.14 -18.63 -11.14
C TYR A 209 -12.20 -19.14 -10.05
N SER A 210 -12.55 -20.25 -9.42
CA SER A 210 -11.71 -20.87 -8.38
C SER A 210 -11.55 -22.36 -8.60
N LYS A 211 -10.37 -22.87 -8.26
CA LYS A 211 -10.01 -24.28 -8.36
C LYS A 211 -9.25 -24.72 -7.12
N ARG A 212 -9.51 -25.94 -6.65
CA ARG A 212 -8.70 -26.60 -5.62
C ARG A 212 -7.70 -27.55 -6.26
N TYR A 213 -6.57 -27.80 -5.60
CA TYR A 213 -5.52 -28.66 -6.16
C TYR A 213 -6.02 -30.07 -6.50
N ASN A 214 -6.91 -30.62 -5.67
CA ASN A 214 -7.48 -31.97 -5.83
C ASN A 214 -8.86 -32.01 -6.50
N ASP A 215 -9.37 -30.87 -6.97
CA ASP A 215 -10.69 -30.77 -7.56
C ASP A 215 -10.57 -30.42 -9.04
N SER A 216 -11.20 -31.21 -9.91
CA SER A 216 -11.28 -30.91 -11.34
C SER A 216 -12.37 -29.88 -11.63
N GLU A 217 -13.29 -29.62 -10.69
CA GLU A 217 -14.40 -28.71 -10.87
C GLU A 217 -13.96 -27.26 -10.66
N LEU A 218 -14.14 -26.45 -11.72
CA LEU A 218 -13.93 -25.01 -11.68
C LEU A 218 -15.20 -24.35 -11.13
N LYS A 219 -15.13 -23.78 -9.93
CA LYS A 219 -16.24 -23.04 -9.34
C LYS A 219 -16.24 -21.61 -9.84
N HIS A 220 -17.43 -21.06 -10.01
CA HIS A 220 -17.65 -19.74 -10.57
C HIS A 220 -18.55 -18.90 -9.65
N TYR A 221 -18.11 -17.68 -9.38
CA TYR A 221 -18.83 -16.69 -8.59
C TYR A 221 -18.90 -15.37 -9.35
N GLU A 222 -20.08 -14.75 -9.39
CA GLU A 222 -20.29 -13.43 -9.95
C GLU A 222 -20.93 -12.50 -8.92
N HIS A 223 -20.47 -11.26 -8.91
CA HIS A 223 -21.05 -10.20 -8.11
C HIS A 223 -21.21 -8.95 -8.96
N VAL A 224 -22.43 -8.43 -9.05
CA VAL A 224 -22.77 -7.29 -9.91
C VAL A 224 -23.25 -6.13 -9.07
N LEU A 225 -22.51 -5.02 -9.12
CA LEU A 225 -22.93 -3.73 -8.59
C LEU A 225 -23.68 -2.98 -9.68
N LYS A 226 -24.94 -2.66 -9.42
CA LYS A 226 -25.75 -1.80 -10.31
C LYS A 226 -25.59 -0.33 -9.92
N TYR A 227 -26.15 0.57 -10.72
CA TYR A 227 -26.07 2.02 -10.51
C TYR A 227 -26.22 2.47 -9.05
N GLU A 228 -27.27 2.04 -8.34
CA GLU A 228 -27.51 2.45 -6.95
C GLU A 228 -26.39 2.00 -5.99
N ASP A 229 -25.71 0.89 -6.27
CA ASP A 229 -24.59 0.40 -5.48
C ASP A 229 -23.30 1.11 -5.86
N VAL A 230 -23.04 1.28 -7.16
CA VAL A 230 -21.86 2.02 -7.66
C VAL A 230 -21.91 3.49 -7.22
N LEU A 231 -23.10 4.09 -7.16
CA LEU A 231 -23.31 5.45 -6.68
C LEU A 231 -22.86 5.63 -5.22
N LYS A 232 -23.01 4.62 -4.37
CA LYS A 232 -22.52 4.65 -2.98
C LYS A 232 -20.99 4.71 -2.89
N LEU A 233 -20.29 4.21 -3.92
CA LEU A 233 -18.83 4.21 -4.00
C LEU A 233 -18.25 5.50 -4.60
N LYS A 234 -19.08 6.26 -5.32
CA LYS A 234 -18.65 7.47 -6.02
C LYS A 234 -18.12 8.52 -5.04
N GLY A 235 -16.92 9.02 -5.29
CA GLY A 235 -16.32 10.11 -4.52
C GLY A 235 -15.76 9.71 -3.14
N LEU A 236 -15.75 8.42 -2.80
CA LEU A 236 -15.13 7.94 -1.56
C LEU A 236 -13.59 7.93 -1.61
N GLY A 237 -13.01 8.11 -2.80
CA GLY A 237 -11.58 7.94 -3.02
C GLY A 237 -11.19 6.46 -3.11
N TRP A 238 -9.95 6.14 -2.71
CA TRP A 238 -9.47 4.76 -2.71
C TRP A 238 -10.09 3.96 -1.57
N ILE A 239 -10.77 2.88 -1.93
CA ILE A 239 -11.33 1.91 -1.00
C ILE A 239 -10.80 0.52 -1.32
N GLU A 240 -10.87 -0.34 -0.33
CA GLU A 240 -10.82 -1.78 -0.52
C GLU A 240 -12.24 -2.33 -0.47
N TYR A 241 -12.68 -2.90 -1.58
CA TYR A 241 -13.97 -3.53 -1.75
C TYR A 241 -13.82 -5.05 -1.62
N GLN A 242 -14.40 -5.64 -0.58
CA GLN A 242 -14.38 -7.08 -0.34
C GLN A 242 -15.59 -7.74 -1.00
N LEU A 243 -15.35 -8.76 -1.82
CA LEU A 243 -16.43 -9.53 -2.42
C LEU A 243 -17.05 -10.50 -1.40
N SER A 244 -18.38 -10.51 -1.31
CA SER A 244 -19.13 -11.37 -0.40
C SER A 244 -19.16 -12.81 -0.90
N GLY A 245 -18.28 -13.67 -0.41
CA GLY A 245 -18.36 -15.11 -0.69
C GLY A 245 -17.11 -15.82 -0.21
N ASP A 246 -17.28 -16.81 0.69
CA ASP A 246 -16.18 -17.66 1.11
C ASP A 246 -15.72 -18.53 -0.07
N LEU A 247 -14.66 -18.09 -0.73
CA LEU A 247 -14.00 -18.85 -1.77
C LEU A 247 -13.07 -19.86 -1.10
N TYR A 248 -13.50 -21.11 -1.07
CA TYR A 248 -12.63 -22.20 -0.65
C TYR A 248 -11.88 -22.76 -1.88
N GLY A 249 -10.91 -22.00 -2.40
CA GLY A 249 -10.03 -22.40 -3.50
C GLY A 249 -8.58 -21.97 -3.24
N GLU A 250 -7.61 -22.77 -3.71
CA GLU A 250 -6.19 -22.44 -3.65
C GLU A 250 -5.77 -21.53 -4.81
N TYR A 251 -6.43 -21.72 -5.95
CA TYR A 251 -6.20 -20.98 -7.17
C TYR A 251 -7.44 -20.19 -7.55
N VAL A 252 -7.25 -18.90 -7.81
CA VAL A 252 -8.32 -17.96 -8.10
C VAL A 252 -7.95 -17.14 -9.33
N GLN A 253 -8.85 -17.08 -10.31
CA GLN A 253 -8.74 -16.22 -11.47
C GLN A 253 -9.80 -15.11 -11.35
N PRO A 254 -9.43 -13.96 -10.77
CA PRO A 254 -10.32 -12.80 -10.70
C PRO A 254 -10.48 -12.16 -12.08
N SER A 255 -11.61 -11.52 -12.30
CA SER A 255 -11.91 -10.71 -13.48
C SER A 255 -12.89 -9.60 -13.10
N ILE A 256 -12.85 -8.50 -13.83
CA ILE A 256 -13.75 -7.37 -13.63
C ILE A 256 -14.19 -6.82 -14.98
N GLU A 257 -15.49 -6.57 -15.09
CA GLU A 257 -16.15 -5.92 -16.21
C GLU A 257 -16.79 -4.62 -15.72
N ILE A 258 -16.52 -3.52 -16.43
CA ILE A 258 -17.04 -2.19 -16.12
C ILE A 258 -17.76 -1.70 -17.37
N ASN A 259 -19.02 -1.31 -17.21
CA ASN A 259 -19.85 -0.81 -18.29
C ASN A 259 -20.69 0.40 -17.83
N GLY A 260 -21.13 1.23 -18.78
CA GLY A 260 -22.03 2.35 -18.56
C GLY A 260 -21.35 3.66 -18.19
N SER A 261 -20.17 3.91 -18.78
CA SER A 261 -19.42 5.17 -18.62
C SER A 261 -19.13 5.52 -17.17
N ILE A 262 -18.43 4.61 -16.50
CA ILE A 262 -17.89 4.79 -15.16
C ILE A 262 -16.42 5.16 -15.31
N ASN A 263 -15.97 6.24 -14.67
CA ASN A 263 -14.55 6.54 -14.47
C ASN A 263 -14.09 5.86 -13.19
N MET A 264 -13.54 4.66 -13.33
CA MET A 264 -13.09 3.84 -12.22
C MET A 264 -11.61 3.53 -12.38
N GLN A 265 -10.90 3.58 -11.25
CA GLN A 265 -9.48 3.23 -11.17
C GLN A 265 -9.29 1.99 -10.29
N ILE A 266 -8.30 1.17 -10.64
CA ILE A 266 -7.97 -0.08 -9.96
C ILE A 266 -6.45 -0.17 -9.77
N ASP A 267 -6.01 -0.52 -8.57
CA ASP A 267 -4.58 -0.58 -8.20
C ASP A 267 -4.08 -2.01 -7.97
N TYR A 268 -4.77 -2.80 -7.14
CA TYR A 268 -4.44 -4.20 -6.92
C TYR A 268 -5.65 -5.04 -6.53
N VAL A 269 -5.45 -6.36 -6.60
CA VAL A 269 -6.31 -7.38 -6.00
C VAL A 269 -5.49 -8.13 -4.94
N ARG A 270 -6.10 -8.45 -3.80
CA ARG A 270 -5.45 -9.27 -2.78
C ARG A 270 -6.42 -10.21 -2.08
N ASN A 271 -5.88 -11.16 -1.33
CA ASN A 271 -6.64 -12.09 -0.51
C ASN A 271 -6.51 -11.75 1.00
N GLU A 272 -7.57 -11.97 1.79
CA GLU A 272 -7.57 -11.88 3.25
C GLU A 272 -8.55 -12.86 3.92
N TYR A 273 -8.32 -13.16 5.20
CA TYR A 273 -9.12 -14.11 5.99
C TYR A 273 -10.51 -13.61 6.37
N ARG A 274 -10.65 -12.32 6.73
CA ARG A 274 -11.93 -11.69 7.12
C ARG A 274 -11.76 -10.19 7.33
N GLY A 275 -12.38 -9.38 6.47
CA GLY A 275 -12.41 -7.92 6.58
C GLY A 275 -13.83 -7.36 6.70
N GLU A 276 -13.91 -6.05 6.86
CA GLU A 276 -15.15 -5.28 6.62
C GLU A 276 -15.45 -5.29 5.11
N GLU A 277 -16.74 -5.24 4.75
CA GLU A 277 -17.19 -5.27 3.35
C GLU A 277 -16.57 -4.14 2.51
N ILE A 278 -16.41 -2.97 3.12
CA ILE A 278 -15.71 -1.82 2.56
C ILE A 278 -14.73 -1.31 3.61
N THR A 279 -13.51 -1.00 3.20
CA THR A 279 -12.55 -0.31 4.07
C THR A 279 -11.93 0.87 3.35
N TYR A 280 -11.90 2.01 4.03
CA TYR A 280 -11.28 3.23 3.52
C TYR A 280 -9.77 3.15 3.61
N ILE A 281 -9.09 3.45 2.51
CA ILE A 281 -7.63 3.57 2.49
C ILE A 281 -7.29 5.02 2.79
N PHE A 282 -6.74 5.26 3.97
CA PHE A 282 -6.23 6.58 4.30
C PHE A 282 -5.03 6.90 3.41
N ASN A 283 -5.05 8.06 2.76
CA ASN A 283 -3.91 8.57 2.01
C ASN A 283 -2.83 9.00 3.02
N ILE A 284 -1.89 8.11 3.27
CA ILE A 284 -0.74 8.32 4.14
C ILE A 284 0.42 8.65 3.21
N GLY A 285 0.72 9.93 3.03
CA GLY A 285 1.89 10.40 2.29
C GLY A 285 3.19 10.05 3.03
N ASP A 286 4.09 11.01 3.21
CA ASP A 286 5.39 10.79 3.89
C ASP A 286 5.28 10.59 5.41
N LEU A 287 4.08 10.53 5.98
CA LEU A 287 3.85 10.33 7.40
C LEU A 287 3.84 8.83 7.74
N LEU A 288 4.23 8.48 8.97
CA LEU A 288 4.12 7.12 9.44
C LEU A 288 2.64 6.71 9.54
N PRO A 289 2.26 5.46 9.22
CA PRO A 289 0.89 5.01 9.45
C PRO A 289 0.50 5.13 10.93
N ASN A 290 -0.80 5.34 11.20
CA ASN A 290 -1.35 5.73 12.51
C ASN A 290 -1.11 7.20 12.95
N PHE A 291 -0.59 8.08 12.08
CA PHE A 291 -0.41 9.50 12.42
C PHE A 291 -1.71 10.20 12.89
N HIS A 292 -2.89 9.77 12.42
CA HIS A 292 -4.19 10.31 12.89
C HIS A 292 -4.44 10.11 14.40
N LYS A 293 -3.73 9.18 15.06
CA LYS A 293 -3.77 9.01 16.52
C LYS A 293 -3.00 10.09 17.29
N LEU A 294 -2.16 10.89 16.62
CA LEU A 294 -1.41 12.01 17.22
C LEU A 294 -2.29 13.24 17.52
N CYS A 295 -3.43 13.38 16.84
CA CYS A 295 -4.31 14.54 16.98
C CYS A 295 -5.79 14.14 17.06
N PRO A 296 -6.24 13.44 18.12
CA PRO A 296 -7.64 13.05 18.27
C PRO A 296 -8.60 14.24 18.45
N ASN A 297 -8.08 15.44 18.73
CA ASN A 297 -8.86 16.65 19.01
C ASN A 297 -8.99 17.62 17.82
N ILE A 298 -8.58 17.24 16.61
CA ILE A 298 -8.79 18.09 15.43
C ILE A 298 -10.15 17.75 14.81
N PRO A 299 -11.14 18.67 14.83
CA PRO A 299 -12.44 18.43 14.22
C PRO A 299 -12.29 18.17 12.72
N GLU A 300 -13.14 17.30 12.16
CA GLU A 300 -13.12 16.87 10.76
C GLU A 300 -13.05 18.04 9.75
N THR A 301 -13.67 19.17 10.09
CA THR A 301 -13.66 20.42 9.33
C THR A 301 -12.30 21.13 9.22
N PHE A 302 -11.30 20.69 9.98
CA PHE A 302 -9.95 21.28 9.99
C PHE A 302 -8.86 20.34 9.47
N LYS A 303 -9.17 19.09 9.10
CA LYS A 303 -8.20 18.15 8.50
C LYS A 303 -7.47 18.75 7.30
N ASP A 304 -8.22 19.48 6.46
CA ASP A 304 -7.70 20.10 5.23
C ASP A 304 -6.87 21.37 5.49
N LYS A 305 -6.98 21.97 6.69
CA LYS A 305 -6.31 23.21 7.10
C LYS A 305 -4.97 23.02 7.79
N TYR A 306 -4.65 21.80 8.23
CA TYR A 306 -3.39 21.53 8.95
C TYR A 306 -2.35 20.79 8.08
N PHE A 307 -2.77 20.14 7.00
CA PHE A 307 -1.89 19.29 6.19
C PHE A 307 -2.25 19.30 4.71
N SER A 308 -2.50 20.48 4.12
CA SER A 308 -2.42 20.52 2.66
C SER A 308 -0.96 20.24 2.26
N ARG A 309 -0.74 19.38 1.25
CA ARG A 309 0.60 19.10 0.68
C ARG A 309 1.36 20.40 0.38
N LYS A 310 0.61 21.44 -0.02
CA LYS A 310 1.07 22.80 -0.27
C LYS A 310 1.55 23.54 0.99
N GLU A 311 0.96 23.30 2.15
CA GLU A 311 1.40 23.86 3.44
C GLU A 311 2.56 23.07 4.06
N MET A 312 2.69 21.76 3.82
CA MET A 312 3.92 21.02 4.16
C MET A 312 5.09 21.42 3.25
N GLU A 313 4.84 21.61 1.95
CA GLU A 313 5.79 22.22 1.01
C GLU A 313 6.15 23.68 1.39
N ASN A 314 5.25 24.40 2.09
CA ASN A 314 5.52 25.74 2.65
C ASN A 314 6.11 25.72 4.07
N LEU A 315 5.95 24.67 4.87
CA LEU A 315 6.61 24.52 6.18
C LEU A 315 8.11 24.25 6.02
N LEU A 316 8.49 23.77 4.84
CA LEU A 316 9.86 23.63 4.35
C LEU A 316 9.98 24.38 3.02
N GLU A 317 9.76 25.70 2.99
CA GLU A 317 10.17 26.45 1.80
C GLU A 317 11.69 26.28 1.66
N LEU A 318 12.14 25.70 0.54
CA LEU A 318 13.54 25.38 0.24
C LEU A 318 14.52 26.57 0.50
N LYS A 319 14.00 27.79 0.41
CA LYS A 319 14.69 29.06 0.71
C LYS A 319 15.03 29.25 2.20
N ASP A 320 14.25 28.68 3.12
CA ASP A 320 14.53 28.70 4.56
C ASP A 320 15.68 27.76 4.95
N ILE A 321 16.04 26.82 4.06
CA ILE A 321 17.19 25.91 4.20
C ILE A 321 18.45 26.52 3.55
N ILE A 322 18.30 27.20 2.41
CA ILE A 322 19.45 27.76 1.66
C ILE A 322 20.04 29.02 2.35
N ASN A 323 19.23 29.80 3.06
CA ASN A 323 19.69 31.03 3.73
C ASN A 323 20.55 30.80 5.00
N HIS A 324 20.87 29.55 5.33
CA HIS A 324 21.67 29.18 6.49
C HIS A 324 22.85 28.25 6.18
N LEU A 325 23.30 28.20 4.92
CA LEU A 325 24.62 27.66 4.54
C LEU A 325 25.74 28.65 4.81
#